data_AF-A0AAC9NXU2-F1
#
_entry.id   AF-A0AAC9NXU2-F1
#
_cell.length_a   1.000
_cell.length_b   1.000
_cell.length_c   1.000
_cell.angle_alpha   90.00
_cell.angle_beta   90.00
_cell.angle_gamma   90.00
#
_symmetry.space_group_name_H-M   'P 1'
#
loop_
_entity.id
_entity.type
_entity.pdbx_description
1 polymer ?
#
loop_
_entity_poly.entity_id
_entity_poly.type
_entity_poly.pdbx_seq_one_letter_code
_entity_poly.pdbx_strand_id
1 'polypeptide(L)'
;MARPTLDPQRKRSEVLNLRLSPTEMYDLRRRAAEAGVTLADYARATLTGRRPKPKPVKDRVMAALLYELSSIATNLSQLEDATGEPTYAQWARYVGGELVERVTDRHELTPLIEEHLEAINGAGHMVNAMARRANMGKPLDAAQVEETLSILRRVLEPIHRAVKRPAKAGDGTSDPGDGPDAL
;
A
#
# COMPACT_ATOMS: atom_id res chain seq x y z
N MET A 1 -22.68 -25.83 -6.42
CA MET A 1 -23.38 -25.32 -7.62
C MET A 1 -22.35 -24.59 -8.49
N ALA A 2 -22.31 -24.86 -9.80
CA ALA A 2 -21.37 -24.21 -10.71
C ALA A 2 -21.78 -22.75 -10.99
N ARG A 3 -20.81 -21.83 -11.06
CA ARG A 3 -21.05 -20.42 -11.39
C ARG A 3 -21.57 -20.33 -12.83
N PRO A 4 -22.69 -19.63 -13.11
CA PRO A 4 -23.20 -19.50 -14.47
C PRO A 4 -22.15 -18.88 -15.40
N THR A 5 -21.98 -19.47 -16.58
CA THR A 5 -21.12 -18.95 -17.63
C THR A 5 -21.61 -17.57 -18.08
N LEU A 6 -20.71 -16.59 -18.18
CA LEU A 6 -21.08 -15.27 -18.72
C LEU A 6 -21.63 -15.40 -20.14
N ASP A 7 -22.67 -14.64 -20.44
CA ASP A 7 -23.18 -14.39 -21.79
C ASP A 7 -22.01 -14.11 -22.75
N PRO A 8 -21.89 -14.83 -23.88
CA PRO A 8 -20.85 -14.60 -24.88
C PRO A 8 -20.66 -13.14 -25.26
N GLN A 9 -21.73 -12.34 -25.36
CA GLN A 9 -21.64 -10.92 -25.73
C GLN A 9 -21.08 -10.04 -24.60
N ARG A 10 -21.10 -10.52 -23.36
CA ARG A 10 -20.51 -9.85 -22.20
C ARG A 10 -19.06 -10.28 -21.95
N LYS A 11 -18.59 -11.32 -22.64
CA LYS A 11 -17.20 -11.74 -22.56
C LYS A 11 -16.32 -10.73 -23.28
N ARG A 12 -15.16 -10.46 -22.68
CA ARG A 12 -14.13 -9.60 -23.27
C ARG A 12 -13.30 -10.47 -24.23
N SER A 13 -13.74 -10.60 -25.48
CA SER A 13 -13.06 -11.40 -26.53
C SER A 13 -12.22 -10.57 -27.48
N GLU A 14 -12.56 -9.30 -27.68
CA GLU A 14 -11.89 -8.43 -28.65
C GLU A 14 -10.67 -7.73 -28.07
N VAL A 15 -9.65 -7.51 -28.91
CA VAL A 15 -8.40 -6.83 -28.55
C VAL A 15 -8.25 -5.53 -29.34
N LEU A 16 -7.91 -4.46 -28.62
CA LEU A 16 -7.51 -3.18 -29.21
C LEU A 16 -6.01 -2.97 -28.99
N ASN A 17 -5.25 -2.82 -30.06
CA ASN A 17 -3.82 -2.51 -30.01
C ASN A 17 -3.62 -0.99 -30.14
N LEU A 18 -3.02 -0.37 -29.12
CA LEU A 18 -2.75 1.06 -29.06
C LEU A 18 -1.26 1.32 -28.87
N ARG A 19 -0.69 2.24 -29.67
CA ARG A 19 0.67 2.74 -29.45
C ARG A 19 0.58 4.06 -28.68
N LEU A 20 1.35 4.15 -27.60
CA LEU A 20 1.44 5.33 -26.75
C LEU A 20 2.89 5.81 -26.72
N SER A 21 3.08 7.12 -26.74
CA SER A 21 4.35 7.74 -26.39
C SER A 21 4.71 7.45 -24.92
N PRO A 22 5.99 7.60 -24.53
CA PRO A 22 6.40 7.45 -23.14
C PRO A 22 5.63 8.36 -22.17
N THR A 23 5.37 9.61 -22.57
CA THR A 23 4.60 10.58 -21.78
C THR A 23 3.15 10.15 -21.60
N GLU A 24 2.49 9.69 -22.66
CA GLU A 24 1.11 9.20 -22.56
C GLU A 24 1.00 7.94 -21.69
N MET A 25 1.97 7.03 -21.80
CA MET A 25 2.04 5.86 -20.93
C MET A 25 2.25 6.26 -19.46
N TYR A 26 3.13 7.22 -19.19
CA TYR A 26 3.35 7.75 -17.86
C TYR A 26 2.08 8.37 -17.28
N ASP A 27 1.42 9.26 -18.02
CA ASP A 27 0.18 9.91 -17.58
C ASP A 27 -0.95 8.91 -17.34
N LEU A 28 -1.07 7.90 -18.20
CA LEU A 28 -2.09 6.87 -18.07
C LEU A 28 -1.86 6.02 -16.80
N ARG A 29 -0.59 5.64 -16.52
CA ARG A 29 -0.22 4.94 -15.29
C ARG A 29 -0.47 5.78 -14.05
N ARG A 30 -0.08 7.07 -14.08
CA ARG A 30 -0.29 8.00 -12.99
C ARG A 30 -1.78 8.13 -12.64
N ARG A 31 -2.63 8.38 -13.64
CA ARG A 31 -4.08 8.52 -13.42
C ARG A 31 -4.75 7.22 -12.96
N ALA A 32 -4.30 6.07 -13.47
CA ALA A 32 -4.77 4.76 -13.00
C ALA A 32 -4.44 4.55 -11.52
N ALA A 33 -3.20 4.88 -11.12
CA ALA A 33 -2.75 4.79 -9.73
C ALA A 33 -3.52 5.77 -8.83
N GLU A 34 -3.74 7.01 -9.27
CA GLU A 34 -4.56 8.00 -8.57
C GLU A 34 -6.00 7.55 -8.39
N ALA A 35 -6.60 6.91 -9.39
CA ALA A 35 -7.94 6.33 -9.29
C ALA A 35 -7.98 4.99 -8.50
N GLY A 36 -6.82 4.42 -8.16
CA GLY A 36 -6.70 3.15 -7.45
C GLY A 36 -7.23 1.95 -8.23
N VAL A 37 -7.04 1.94 -9.55
CA VAL A 37 -7.44 0.85 -10.45
C VAL A 37 -6.26 0.40 -11.31
N THR A 38 -6.35 -0.78 -11.93
CA THR A 38 -5.30 -1.24 -12.85
C THR A 38 -5.22 -0.35 -14.09
N LEU A 39 -4.04 -0.31 -14.73
CA LEU A 39 -3.84 0.40 -16.00
C LEU A 39 -4.87 -0.02 -17.05
N ALA A 40 -5.13 -1.33 -17.16
CA ALA A 40 -6.06 -1.90 -18.12
C ALA A 40 -7.52 -1.50 -17.81
N ASP A 41 -7.91 -1.49 -16.53
CA ASP A 41 -9.26 -1.07 -16.14
C ASP A 41 -9.47 0.42 -16.30
N TYR A 42 -8.46 1.25 -15.98
CA TYR A 42 -8.50 2.69 -16.22
C TYR A 42 -8.62 3.02 -17.71
N ALA A 43 -7.76 2.40 -18.53
CA ALA A 43 -7.77 2.59 -19.98
C ALA A 43 -9.13 2.18 -20.56
N ARG A 44 -9.65 1.00 -20.18
CA ARG A 44 -10.96 0.52 -20.64
C ARG A 44 -12.09 1.44 -20.22
N ALA A 45 -12.11 1.87 -18.97
CA ALA A 45 -13.12 2.80 -18.48
C ALA A 45 -13.11 4.08 -19.31
N THR A 46 -11.91 4.65 -19.53
CA THR A 46 -11.72 5.88 -20.31
C THR A 46 -12.17 5.72 -21.76
N LEU A 47 -11.80 4.60 -22.41
CA LEU A 47 -12.20 4.30 -23.78
C LEU A 47 -13.72 4.04 -23.93
N THR A 48 -14.38 3.57 -22.88
CA THR A 48 -15.84 3.33 -22.85
C THR A 48 -16.63 4.50 -22.24
N GLY A 49 -16.01 5.69 -22.18
CA GLY A 49 -16.67 6.94 -21.78
C GLY A 49 -16.78 7.16 -20.27
N ARG A 50 -16.25 6.26 -19.44
CA ARG A 50 -16.16 6.43 -17.98
C ARG A 50 -14.83 7.07 -17.60
N ARG A 51 -14.82 7.98 -16.64
CA ARG A 51 -13.58 8.57 -16.10
C ARG A 51 -13.47 8.23 -14.61
N PRO A 52 -12.74 7.17 -14.23
CA PRO A 52 -12.47 6.88 -12.83
C PRO A 52 -11.87 8.12 -12.16
N LYS A 53 -12.49 8.58 -11.07
CA LYS A 53 -12.03 9.77 -10.36
C LYS A 53 -10.82 9.41 -9.48
N PRO A 54 -9.84 10.32 -9.34
CA PRO A 54 -8.78 10.18 -8.35
C PRO A 54 -9.37 9.96 -6.95
N LYS A 55 -8.78 9.05 -6.19
CA LYS A 55 -9.08 8.89 -4.77
C LYS A 55 -8.52 10.08 -3.97
N PRO A 56 -9.18 10.46 -2.86
CA PRO A 56 -8.63 11.45 -1.94
C PRO A 56 -7.18 11.15 -1.56
N VAL A 57 -6.34 12.19 -1.45
CA VAL A 57 -4.91 12.05 -1.13
C VAL A 57 -4.71 11.23 0.14
N LYS A 58 -5.47 11.54 1.20
CA LYS A 58 -5.45 10.82 2.49
C LYS A 58 -5.68 9.32 2.35
N ASP A 59 -6.60 8.91 1.47
CA ASP A 59 -6.94 7.50 1.27
C ASP A 59 -5.82 6.80 0.49
N ARG A 60 -5.23 7.49 -0.49
CA ARG A 60 -4.10 6.95 -1.28
C ARG A 60 -2.86 6.76 -0.43
N VAL A 61 -2.50 7.77 0.36
CA VAL A 61 -1.34 7.74 1.24
C VAL A 61 -1.51 6.66 2.32
N MET A 62 -2.70 6.56 2.92
CA MET A 62 -2.97 5.51 3.91
C MET A 62 -2.92 4.12 3.28
N ALA A 63 -3.55 3.92 2.11
CA ALA A 63 -3.51 2.63 1.41
C ALA A 63 -2.07 2.23 1.03
N ALA A 64 -1.24 3.19 0.60
CA ALA A 64 0.15 2.94 0.29
C ALA A 64 0.95 2.53 1.53
N LEU A 65 0.77 3.22 2.66
CA LEU A 65 1.41 2.81 3.91
C LEU A 65 0.99 1.41 4.34
N LEU A 66 -0.32 1.12 4.37
CA LEU A 66 -0.84 -0.19 4.77
C LEU A 66 -0.31 -1.32 3.88
N TYR A 67 -0.18 -1.05 2.57
CA TYR A 67 0.46 -1.97 1.65
C TYR A 67 1.94 -2.21 2.01
N GLU A 68 2.72 -1.16 2.23
CA GLU A 68 4.14 -1.28 2.58
C GLU A 68 4.34 -2.03 3.90
N LEU A 69 3.56 -1.71 4.94
CA LEU A 69 3.61 -2.40 6.23
C LEU A 69 3.28 -3.89 6.08
N SER A 70 2.23 -4.23 5.32
CA SER A 70 1.84 -5.62 5.07
C SER A 70 2.89 -6.38 4.27
N SER A 71 3.49 -5.73 3.27
CA SER A 71 4.58 -6.29 2.45
C SER A 71 5.82 -6.57 3.30
N ILE A 72 6.23 -5.60 4.13
CA ILE A 72 7.34 -5.75 5.07
C ILE A 72 7.08 -6.91 6.03
N ALA A 73 5.90 -6.96 6.65
CA ALA A 73 5.53 -8.03 7.57
C ALA A 73 5.57 -9.42 6.90
N THR A 74 5.06 -9.52 5.67
CA THR A 74 5.11 -10.76 4.89
C THR A 74 6.54 -11.22 4.65
N ASN A 75 7.44 -10.31 4.27
CA ASN A 75 8.84 -10.64 4.03
C ASN A 75 9.59 -11.00 5.33
N LEU A 76 9.22 -10.39 6.46
CA LEU A 76 9.73 -10.77 7.78
C LEU A 76 9.27 -12.17 8.19
N SER A 77 8.01 -12.53 7.94
CA SER A 77 7.54 -13.90 8.16
C SER A 77 8.30 -14.91 7.29
N GLN A 78 8.58 -14.59 6.02
CA GLN A 78 9.43 -15.44 5.18
C GLN A 78 10.85 -15.61 5.74
N LEU A 79 11.41 -14.55 6.35
CA LEU A 79 12.71 -14.63 7.02
C LEU A 79 12.65 -15.55 8.24
N GLU A 80 11.60 -15.48 9.05
CA GLU A 80 11.37 -16.44 10.14
C GLU A 80 11.31 -17.87 9.59
N ASP A 81 10.45 -18.13 8.62
CA ASP A 81 10.27 -19.46 8.03
C ASP A 81 11.59 -20.05 7.50
N ALA A 82 12.44 -19.21 6.89
CA ALA A 82 13.69 -19.63 6.30
C ALA A 82 14.85 -19.78 7.31
N THR A 83 14.82 -19.07 8.44
CA THR A 83 15.95 -19.01 9.38
C THR A 83 15.66 -19.61 10.76
N GLY A 84 14.39 -19.74 11.12
CA GLY A 84 13.94 -20.12 12.46
C GLY A 84 14.12 -19.02 13.52
N GLU A 85 14.55 -17.82 13.13
CA GLU A 85 14.86 -16.75 14.09
C GLU A 85 13.59 -16.01 14.55
N PRO A 86 13.23 -16.10 15.86
CA PRO A 86 11.96 -15.57 16.37
C PRO A 86 11.87 -14.05 16.34
N THR A 87 13.01 -13.36 16.21
CA THR A 87 13.08 -11.90 16.07
C THR A 87 12.28 -11.42 14.86
N TYR A 88 12.30 -12.14 13.74
CA TYR A 88 11.54 -11.75 12.55
C TYR A 88 10.04 -11.87 12.75
N ALA A 89 9.58 -12.90 13.46
CA ALA A 89 8.17 -13.06 13.84
C ALA A 89 7.66 -11.90 14.71
N GLN A 90 8.49 -11.44 15.67
CA GLN A 90 8.16 -10.29 16.51
C GLN A 90 8.01 -9.01 15.68
N TRP A 91 8.95 -8.78 14.75
CA TRP A 91 8.86 -7.65 13.82
C TRP A 91 7.65 -7.75 12.91
N ALA A 92 7.33 -8.93 12.35
CA ALA A 92 6.18 -9.12 11.48
C ALA A 92 4.86 -8.81 12.21
N ARG A 93 4.71 -9.30 13.45
CA ARG A 93 3.54 -9.01 14.29
C ARG A 93 3.40 -7.53 14.61
N TYR A 94 4.50 -6.86 14.92
CA TYR A 94 4.48 -5.43 15.21
C TYR A 94 4.14 -4.60 13.96
N VAL A 95 4.83 -4.82 12.84
CA VAL A 95 4.69 -4.02 11.62
C VAL A 95 3.36 -4.27 10.92
N GLY A 96 2.96 -5.54 10.77
CA GLY A 96 1.77 -5.94 10.03
C GLY A 96 0.50 -6.08 10.88
N GLY A 97 0.63 -6.10 12.21
CA GLY A 97 -0.48 -6.18 13.15
C GLY A 97 -0.63 -4.87 13.93
N GLU A 98 0.17 -4.70 14.98
CA GLU A 98 -0.01 -3.58 15.92
C GLU A 98 0.05 -2.20 15.27
N LEU A 99 1.03 -1.98 14.38
CA LEU A 99 1.20 -0.68 13.74
C LEU A 99 0.11 -0.40 12.70
N VAL A 100 -0.34 -1.44 11.99
CA VAL A 100 -1.47 -1.38 11.05
C VAL A 100 -2.75 -1.01 11.80
N GLU A 101 -3.08 -1.72 12.88
CA GLU A 101 -4.26 -1.43 13.71
C GLU A 101 -4.24 0.00 14.23
N ARG A 102 -3.08 0.47 14.70
CA ARG A 102 -2.94 1.81 15.25
C ARG A 102 -3.00 2.94 14.22
N VAL A 103 -2.77 2.66 12.93
CA VAL A 103 -2.71 3.70 11.88
C VAL A 103 -3.94 3.75 10.97
N THR A 104 -4.70 2.64 10.84
CA THR A 104 -5.75 2.46 9.81
C THR A 104 -6.76 3.61 9.71
N ASP A 105 -7.13 4.23 10.83
CA ASP A 105 -8.11 5.35 10.85
C ASP A 105 -7.49 6.71 11.20
N ARG A 106 -6.15 6.79 11.28
CA ARG A 106 -5.42 8.01 11.68
C ARG A 106 -5.14 8.92 10.49
N HIS A 107 -6.20 9.36 9.79
CA HIS A 107 -6.07 10.18 8.59
C HIS A 107 -5.35 11.52 8.84
N GLU A 108 -5.34 12.03 10.08
CA GLU A 108 -4.59 13.22 10.43
C GLU A 108 -3.07 13.03 10.36
N LEU A 109 -2.58 11.79 10.29
CA LEU A 109 -1.18 11.46 10.08
C LEU A 109 -0.75 11.51 8.60
N THR A 110 -1.68 11.76 7.66
CA THR A 110 -1.39 11.78 6.22
C THR A 110 -0.11 12.55 5.85
N PRO A 111 0.13 13.80 6.32
CA PRO A 111 1.34 14.53 5.94
C PRO A 111 2.63 13.86 6.42
N LEU A 112 2.61 13.31 7.64
CA LEU A 112 3.74 12.58 8.22
C LEU A 112 4.01 11.28 7.46
N ILE A 113 2.94 10.58 7.06
CA ILE A 113 3.06 9.35 6.27
C ILE A 113 3.66 9.68 4.91
N GLU A 114 3.16 10.71 4.22
CA GLU A 114 3.65 11.14 2.91
C GLU A 114 5.15 11.50 2.96
N GLU A 115 5.59 12.21 4.01
CA GLU A 115 7.00 12.56 4.23
C GLU A 115 7.92 11.35 4.37
N HIS A 116 7.44 10.25 4.96
CA HIS A 116 8.26 9.08 5.28
C HIS A 116 8.02 7.86 4.37
N LEU A 117 7.02 7.89 3.49
CA LEU A 117 6.59 6.74 2.70
C LEU A 117 7.71 6.19 1.80
N GLU A 118 8.49 7.07 1.17
CA GLU A 118 9.61 6.66 0.32
C GLU A 118 10.71 5.94 1.13
N ALA A 119 11.04 6.44 2.32
CA ALA A 119 12.03 5.82 3.19
C ALA A 119 11.55 4.45 3.72
N ILE A 120 10.24 4.33 4.01
CA ILE A 120 9.63 3.06 4.42
C ILE A 120 9.67 2.04 3.27
N ASN A 121 9.31 2.45 2.05
CA ASN A 121 9.40 1.58 0.86
C ASN A 121 10.85 1.13 0.61
N GLY A 122 11.83 2.05 0.75
CA GLY A 122 13.26 1.73 0.67
C GLY A 122 13.69 0.66 1.68
N ALA A 123 13.29 0.80 2.95
CA ALA A 123 13.55 -0.22 3.97
C ALA A 123 12.86 -1.55 3.64
N GLY A 124 11.64 -1.51 3.10
CA GLY A 124 10.92 -2.70 2.64
C GLY A 124 11.64 -3.45 1.51
N HIS A 125 12.29 -2.73 0.59
CA HIS A 125 13.14 -3.34 -0.44
C HIS A 125 14.36 -4.06 0.15
N MET A 126 14.96 -3.52 1.22
CA MET A 126 16.07 -4.17 1.92
C MET A 126 15.62 -5.48 2.60
N VAL A 127 14.49 -5.44 3.32
CA VAL A 127 13.89 -6.63 3.95
C VAL A 127 13.54 -7.70 2.90
N ASN A 128 12.94 -7.31 1.78
CA ASN A 128 12.65 -8.23 0.68
C ASN A 128 13.92 -8.84 0.06
N ALA A 129 15.00 -8.08 -0.07
CA ALA A 129 16.28 -8.61 -0.57
C ALA A 129 16.84 -9.68 0.38
N MET A 130 16.76 -9.45 1.69
CA MET A 130 17.11 -10.46 2.70
C MET A 130 16.21 -11.69 2.60
N ALA A 131 14.89 -11.52 2.54
CA ALA A 131 13.93 -12.63 2.46
C ALA A 131 14.17 -13.51 1.23
N ARG A 132 14.36 -12.89 0.04
CA ARG A 132 14.71 -13.61 -1.18
C ARG A 132 16.03 -14.38 -1.04
N ARG A 133 17.02 -13.80 -0.37
CA ARG A 133 18.31 -14.46 -0.13
C ARG A 133 18.17 -15.67 0.79
N ALA A 134 17.44 -15.55 1.89
CA ALA A 134 17.17 -16.63 2.82
C ALA A 134 16.38 -17.77 2.16
N ASN A 135 15.35 -17.44 1.39
CA ASN A 135 14.56 -18.42 0.62
C ASN A 135 15.38 -19.20 -0.41
N MET A 136 16.50 -18.64 -0.89
CA MET A 136 17.47 -19.35 -1.74
C MET A 136 18.47 -20.22 -0.95
N GLY A 137 18.32 -20.34 0.37
CA GLY A 137 19.25 -21.06 1.25
C GLY A 137 20.62 -20.39 1.39
N LYS A 138 20.74 -19.11 1.01
CA LYS A 138 22.02 -18.38 1.12
C LYS A 138 22.17 -17.81 2.54
N PRO A 139 23.37 -17.88 3.13
CA PRO A 139 23.60 -17.34 4.46
C PRO A 139 23.38 -15.82 4.46
N LEU A 140 22.71 -15.34 5.51
CA LEU A 140 22.56 -13.92 5.81
C LEU A 140 23.75 -13.47 6.65
N ASP A 141 24.32 -12.32 6.31
CA ASP A 141 25.35 -11.70 7.12
C ASP A 141 24.70 -10.99 8.33
N ALA A 142 25.18 -11.29 9.53
CA ALA A 142 24.61 -10.76 10.77
C ALA A 142 24.71 -9.23 10.85
N ALA A 143 25.81 -8.64 10.35
CA ALA A 143 25.96 -7.19 10.33
C ALA A 143 24.94 -6.54 9.39
N GLN A 144 24.73 -7.11 8.20
CA GLN A 144 23.71 -6.65 7.25
C GLN A 144 22.28 -6.79 7.81
N VAL A 145 21.99 -7.87 8.53
CA VAL A 145 20.71 -8.09 9.20
C VAL A 145 20.47 -6.99 10.24
N GLU A 146 21.43 -6.76 11.13
CA GLU A 146 21.35 -5.75 12.18
C GLU A 146 21.16 -4.35 11.60
N GLU A 147 21.94 -3.99 10.57
CA GLU A 147 21.82 -2.72 9.87
C GLU A 147 20.42 -2.55 9.26
N THR A 148 19.90 -3.57 8.59
CA THR A 148 18.58 -3.52 7.94
C THR A 148 17.46 -3.34 8.97
N LEU A 149 17.49 -4.08 10.08
CA LEU A 149 16.50 -3.94 11.15
C LEU A 149 16.62 -2.60 11.88
N SER A 150 17.84 -2.05 12.02
CA SER A 150 18.08 -0.72 12.57
C SER A 150 17.50 0.38 11.67
N ILE A 151 17.70 0.27 10.36
CA ILE A 151 17.10 1.18 9.37
C ILE A 151 15.58 1.09 9.42
N LEU A 152 15.02 -0.12 9.41
CA LEU A 152 13.58 -0.34 9.50
C LEU A 152 12.99 0.32 10.75
N ARG A 153 13.64 0.14 11.92
CA ARG A 153 13.26 0.83 13.16
C ARG A 153 13.24 2.34 12.97
N ARG A 154 14.33 2.90 12.44
CA ARG A 154 14.49 4.35 12.28
C ARG A 154 13.42 4.96 11.38
N VAL A 155 13.08 4.32 10.26
CA VAL A 155 12.09 4.85 9.31
C VAL A 155 10.65 4.71 9.82
N LEU A 156 10.37 3.72 10.66
CA LEU A 156 9.04 3.54 11.27
C LEU A 156 8.84 4.37 12.56
N GLU A 157 9.92 4.84 13.19
CA GLU A 157 9.87 5.57 14.46
C GLU A 157 8.96 6.81 14.44
N PRO A 158 8.93 7.65 13.38
CA PRO A 158 8.01 8.79 13.33
C PRO A 158 6.54 8.37 13.42
N ILE A 159 6.15 7.33 12.68
CA ILE A 159 4.78 6.81 12.68
C ILE A 159 4.47 6.17 14.04
N HIS A 160 5.38 5.37 14.59
CA HIS A 160 5.24 4.77 15.93
C HIS A 160 4.98 5.81 17.02
N ARG A 161 5.76 6.89 17.03
CA ARG A 161 5.58 7.99 17.99
C ARG A 161 4.25 8.69 17.82
N ALA A 162 3.83 8.90 16.58
CA ALA A 162 2.58 9.60 16.28
C ALA A 162 1.35 8.79 16.72
N VAL A 163 1.38 7.46 16.53
CA VAL A 163 0.26 6.61 16.94
C VAL A 163 0.16 6.39 18.45
N LYS A 164 1.27 6.53 19.19
CA LYS A 164 1.27 6.50 20.66
C LYS A 164 0.59 7.70 21.30
N ARG A 165 0.51 8.84 20.59
CA ARG A 165 -0.20 10.02 21.06
C ARG A 165 -1.71 9.80 20.83
N PRO A 166 -2.57 10.20 21.78
CA PRO A 166 -4.01 10.18 21.54
C PRO A 166 -4.31 10.99 20.28
N ALA A 167 -5.27 10.51 19.48
CA ALA A 167 -5.76 11.29 18.35
C ALA A 167 -6.14 12.68 18.86
N LYS A 168 -5.71 13.74 18.18
CA LYS A 168 -6.20 15.08 18.52
C LYS A 168 -7.72 15.02 18.45
N ALA A 169 -8.41 15.38 19.54
CA ALA A 169 -9.85 15.54 19.51
C ALA A 169 -10.17 16.48 18.34
N GLY A 170 -10.81 15.94 17.31
CA GLY A 170 -11.20 16.72 16.16
C GLY A 170 -12.09 17.86 16.63
N ASP A 171 -11.79 19.06 16.15
CA ASP A 171 -12.70 20.20 16.25
C ASP A 171 -14.06 19.74 15.74
N GLY A 172 -15.03 19.73 16.65
CA GLY A 172 -16.39 19.29 16.38
C GLY A 172 -17.11 20.34 15.56
N THR A 173 -16.81 20.42 14.27
CA THR A 173 -17.77 20.89 13.27
C THR A 173 -18.36 19.67 12.62
N SER A 174 -19.42 19.17 13.26
CA SER A 174 -20.47 18.42 12.59
C SER A 174 -20.93 19.28 11.42
N ASP A 175 -20.67 18.84 10.19
CA ASP A 175 -21.32 19.41 9.01
C ASP A 175 -22.81 19.02 9.11
N PRO A 176 -23.73 19.98 9.36
CA PRO A 176 -25.14 19.67 9.42
C PRO A 176 -25.59 19.38 7.99
N GLY A 177 -26.25 18.24 7.81
CA GLY A 177 -26.49 17.64 6.50
C GLY A 177 -27.07 18.59 5.46
N ASP A 178 -26.48 18.55 4.28
CA ASP A 178 -27.10 19.00 3.04
C ASP A 178 -28.16 17.96 2.66
N GLY A 179 -29.34 18.11 3.27
CA GLY A 179 -30.58 17.51 2.80
C GLY A 179 -30.97 18.12 1.44
N PRO A 180 -31.76 17.39 0.64
CA PRO A 180 -32.00 17.74 -0.74
C PRO A 180 -32.91 18.97 -0.83
N ASP A 181 -32.45 20.00 -1.53
CA ASP A 181 -33.33 21.05 -2.01
C ASP A 181 -34.31 20.49 -3.04
N ALA A 182 -35.57 20.87 -2.84
CA ALA A 182 -36.74 20.47 -3.59
C ALA A 182 -36.69 20.86 -5.07
N LEU A 183 -37.18 19.96 -5.93
CA LEU A 183 -38.19 20.19 -6.98
C LEU A 183 -38.79 18.84 -7.41
#